data_AF-A0A4V3ANS0-F1
#
_entry.id   AF-A0A4V3ANS0-F1
#
_cell.length_a   1.000
_cell.length_b   1.000
_cell.length_c   1.000
_cell.angle_alpha   90.00
_cell.angle_beta   90.00
_cell.angle_gamma   90.00
#
_symmetry.space_group_name_H-M   'P 1'
#
loop_
_entity.id
_entity.type
_entity.pdbx_description
1 polymer ?
#
loop_
_entity_poly.entity_id
_entity_poly.type
_entity_poly.pdbx_seq_one_letter_code
_entity_poly.pdbx_strand_id
1 'polypeptide(L)'
;MWKSPLLWARASRTCRPAAITSGPIQDLLAWAQADEVFHQSLVTRSGNRRLMRMTGTVADQLHRARMFTLRLRPLPMSSSEEHHAIVEAIENGDATAASRAARLHRQHAHDALVPLIAKYDLRSL
;
A
#
# COMPACT_ATOMS: atom_id res chain seq x y z
N MET A 1 -13.47 14.95 12.73
CA MET A 1 -13.98 14.51 14.05
C MET A 1 -14.31 13.03 13.92
N TRP A 2 -13.36 12.17 14.31
CA TRP A 2 -13.27 10.75 13.91
C TRP A 2 -13.72 9.83 15.07
N LYS A 3 -15.02 9.51 15.17
CA LYS A 3 -15.61 8.91 16.38
C LYS A 3 -16.17 7.48 16.24
N SER A 4 -15.87 6.72 15.17
CA SER A 4 -16.38 5.33 15.05
C SER A 4 -15.28 4.27 14.87
N PRO A 5 -15.01 3.46 15.93
CA PRO A 5 -14.13 2.29 15.88
C PRO A 5 -14.55 1.22 14.86
N LEU A 6 -15.84 1.10 14.55
CA LEU A 6 -16.35 0.10 13.61
C LEU A 6 -15.98 0.39 12.14
N LEU A 7 -15.66 1.65 11.81
CA LEU A 7 -15.30 2.06 10.45
C LEU A 7 -13.83 1.79 10.12
N TRP A 8 -12.96 1.63 11.13
CA TRP A 8 -11.57 1.17 10.94
C TRP A 8 -11.53 -0.34 10.81
N ALA A 9 -12.30 -1.09 11.62
CA ALA A 9 -12.34 -2.56 11.63
C ALA A 9 -12.66 -3.21 10.27
N ARG A 10 -13.20 -2.44 9.32
CA ARG A 10 -13.48 -2.87 7.94
C ARG A 10 -12.40 -2.48 6.93
N ALA A 11 -11.63 -1.42 7.19
CA ALA A 11 -10.47 -0.97 6.40
C ALA A 11 -9.14 -1.62 6.87
N SER A 12 -9.05 -2.03 8.13
CA SER A 12 -7.97 -2.86 8.68
C SER A 12 -8.14 -4.34 8.32
N ARG A 13 -9.38 -4.79 8.03
CA ARG A 13 -9.67 -6.15 7.53
C ARG A 13 -9.19 -6.40 6.11
N THR A 14 -9.00 -5.34 5.30
CA THR A 14 -8.55 -5.43 3.91
C THR A 14 -7.05 -5.66 3.77
N CYS A 15 -6.24 -5.42 4.81
CA CYS A 15 -4.81 -5.77 4.87
C CYS A 15 -4.49 -6.84 5.92
N ARG A 16 -5.47 -7.64 6.34
CA ARG A 16 -5.09 -8.92 6.95
C ARG A 16 -4.37 -9.70 5.85
N PRO A 17 -3.18 -10.27 6.09
CA PRO A 17 -2.52 -11.08 5.08
C PRO A 17 -3.51 -12.18 4.69
N ALA A 18 -4.08 -12.09 3.48
CA ALA A 18 -4.32 -13.33 2.76
C ALA A 18 -2.94 -13.97 2.79
N ALA A 19 -2.80 -15.02 3.59
CA ALA A 19 -1.51 -15.59 3.93
C ALA A 19 -0.73 -15.74 2.63
N ILE A 20 0.25 -14.87 2.40
CA ILE A 20 1.19 -15.04 1.30
C ILE A 20 2.15 -16.12 1.79
N THR A 21 1.61 -17.31 2.01
CA THR A 21 2.33 -18.55 1.83
C THR A 21 2.86 -18.54 0.39
N SER A 22 3.86 -19.36 0.10
CA SER A 22 4.39 -19.64 -1.23
C SER A 22 3.36 -20.33 -2.15
N GLY A 23 2.13 -19.83 -2.14
CA GLY A 23 0.92 -20.34 -2.76
C GLY A 23 0.73 -19.81 -4.18
N PRO A 24 -0.37 -20.23 -4.82
CA PRO A 24 -0.63 -19.97 -6.24
C PRO A 24 -0.67 -18.48 -6.59
N ILE A 25 -0.42 -18.16 -7.86
CA ILE A 25 -0.42 -16.80 -8.45
C ILE A 25 -1.63 -15.96 -8.02
N GLN A 26 -2.77 -16.60 -7.81
CA GLN A 26 -4.03 -16.01 -7.36
C GLN A 26 -3.88 -15.30 -6.01
N ASP A 27 -3.04 -15.81 -5.10
CA ASP A 27 -2.81 -15.19 -3.78
C ASP A 27 -2.03 -13.88 -3.90
N LEU A 28 -1.06 -13.81 -4.81
CA LEU A 28 -0.30 -12.59 -5.08
C LEU A 28 -1.16 -11.50 -5.75
N LEU A 29 -2.07 -11.90 -6.64
CA LEU A 29 -3.01 -10.96 -7.28
C LEU A 29 -4.05 -10.44 -6.28
N ALA A 30 -4.58 -11.31 -5.43
CA ALA A 30 -5.49 -10.92 -4.35
C ALA A 30 -4.80 -9.95 -3.37
N TRP A 31 -3.53 -10.22 -3.03
CA TRP A 31 -2.74 -9.30 -2.23
C TRP A 31 -2.53 -7.95 -2.93
N ALA A 32 -2.18 -7.93 -4.22
CA ALA A 32 -1.97 -6.69 -4.96
C ALA A 32 -3.24 -5.82 -5.03
N GLN A 33 -4.40 -6.46 -5.17
CA GLN A 33 -5.69 -5.77 -5.11
C GLN A 33 -5.96 -5.19 -3.70
N ALA A 34 -5.65 -5.95 -2.65
CA ALA A 34 -5.79 -5.49 -1.27
C ALA A 34 -4.86 -4.28 -0.97
N ASP A 35 -3.61 -4.33 -1.42
CA ASP A 35 -2.63 -3.24 -1.33
C ASP A 35 -3.14 -1.96 -2.00
N GLU A 36 -3.72 -2.07 -3.20
CA GLU A 36 -4.31 -0.93 -3.89
C GLU A 36 -5.50 -0.33 -3.13
N VAL A 37 -6.41 -1.17 -2.63
CA VAL A 37 -7.56 -0.72 -1.82
C VAL A 37 -7.10 -0.02 -0.55
N PHE A 38 -6.04 -0.50 0.09
CA PHE A 38 -5.46 0.14 1.28
C PHE A 38 -4.98 1.56 0.98
N HIS A 39 -4.13 1.73 -0.04
CA HIS A 39 -3.60 3.04 -0.42
C HIS A 39 -4.70 4.01 -0.86
N GLN A 40 -5.65 3.55 -1.66
CA GLN A 40 -6.79 4.36 -2.08
C GLN A 40 -7.65 4.80 -0.88
N SER A 41 -7.81 3.91 0.12
CA SER A 41 -8.57 4.21 1.32
C SER A 41 -7.90 5.28 2.17
N LEU A 42 -6.58 5.23 2.36
CA LEU A 42 -5.84 6.27 3.09
C LEU A 42 -6.04 7.65 2.46
N VAL A 43 -5.89 7.74 1.13
CA VAL A 43 -6.01 9.00 0.41
C VAL A 43 -7.45 9.52 0.43
N THR A 44 -8.42 8.68 0.14
CA THR A 44 -9.84 9.06 0.10
C THR A 44 -10.33 9.49 1.48
N ARG A 45 -9.95 8.76 2.54
CA ARG A 45 -10.36 9.05 3.91
C ARG A 45 -9.62 10.24 4.53
N SER A 46 -8.52 10.71 3.95
CA SER A 46 -7.87 11.95 4.41
C SER A 46 -8.74 13.20 4.24
N GLY A 47 -9.75 13.15 3.36
CA GLY A 47 -10.57 14.32 3.00
C GLY A 47 -9.83 15.40 2.20
N ASN A 48 -8.55 15.17 1.86
CA ASN A 48 -7.73 16.14 1.15
C ASN A 48 -7.94 16.01 -0.37
N ARG A 49 -8.88 16.80 -0.91
CA ARG A 49 -9.21 16.83 -2.35
C ARG A 49 -7.99 17.11 -3.25
N ARG A 50 -7.02 17.90 -2.79
CA ARG A 50 -5.80 18.17 -3.55
C ARG A 50 -4.96 16.90 -3.66
N LEU A 51 -4.78 16.18 -2.54
CA LEU A 51 -4.06 14.91 -2.52
C LEU A 51 -4.73 13.88 -3.42
N MET A 52 -6.05 13.71 -3.31
CA MET A 52 -6.83 12.78 -4.14
C MET A 52 -6.63 13.00 -5.64
N ARG A 53 -6.62 14.27 -6.09
CA ARG A 53 -6.38 14.59 -7.50
C ARG A 53 -4.95 14.24 -7.94
N MET A 54 -3.96 14.60 -7.12
CA MET A 54 -2.54 14.32 -7.44
C MET A 54 -2.24 12.81 -7.45
N THR A 55 -2.82 12.05 -6.53
CA THR A 55 -2.66 10.58 -6.54
C THR A 55 -3.38 9.96 -7.72
N GLY A 56 -4.56 10.48 -8.09
CA GLY A 56 -5.30 10.01 -9.27
C GLY A 56 -4.50 10.13 -10.56
N THR A 57 -3.71 11.20 -10.72
CA THR A 57 -2.87 11.39 -11.92
C THR A 57 -1.71 10.40 -12.05
N VAL A 58 -1.32 9.72 -10.97
CA VAL A 58 -0.20 8.76 -10.96
C VAL A 58 -0.63 7.35 -10.60
N ALA A 59 -1.91 7.13 -10.28
CA ALA A 59 -2.41 5.86 -9.78
C ALA A 59 -2.22 4.71 -10.78
N ASP A 60 -2.52 4.96 -12.07
CA ASP A 60 -2.35 3.96 -13.13
C ASP A 60 -0.88 3.54 -13.30
N GLN A 61 0.05 4.50 -13.34
CA GLN A 61 1.47 4.19 -13.47
C GLN A 61 2.00 3.42 -12.24
N LEU A 62 1.56 3.80 -11.04
CA LEU A 62 1.88 3.06 -9.82
C LEU A 62 1.28 1.66 -9.80
N HIS A 63 0.07 1.47 -10.32
CA HIS A 63 -0.57 0.16 -10.46
C HIS A 63 0.22 -0.72 -11.44
N ARG A 64 0.50 -0.22 -12.65
CA ARG A 64 1.26 -0.94 -13.68
C ARG A 64 2.66 -1.32 -13.20
N ALA A 65 3.37 -0.41 -12.53
CA ALA A 65 4.68 -0.68 -11.94
C ALA A 65 4.62 -1.79 -10.87
N ARG A 66 3.65 -1.74 -9.95
CA ARG A 66 3.48 -2.76 -8.90
C ARG A 66 3.12 -4.13 -9.48
N MET A 67 2.29 -4.16 -10.52
CA MET A 67 1.88 -5.39 -11.20
C MET A 67 3.02 -6.02 -12.00
N PHE A 68 3.79 -5.22 -12.75
CA PHE A 68 4.95 -5.69 -13.50
C PHE A 68 5.99 -6.34 -12.57
N THR A 69 6.28 -5.68 -11.46
CA THR A 69 7.31 -6.12 -10.51
C THR A 69 6.84 -7.21 -9.54
N LEU A 70 5.55 -7.57 -9.54
CA LEU A 70 4.94 -8.45 -8.54
C LEU A 70 5.63 -9.81 -8.40
N ARG A 71 6.15 -10.37 -9.50
CA ARG A 71 6.90 -11.65 -9.51
C ARG A 71 8.42 -11.47 -9.55
N LEU A 72 8.90 -10.25 -9.57
CA LEU A 72 10.32 -9.91 -9.71
C LEU A 72 10.97 -9.52 -8.37
N ARG A 73 10.17 -9.47 -7.30
CA ARG A 73 10.59 -9.13 -5.93
C ARG A 73 10.26 -10.27 -4.96
N PRO A 74 10.91 -10.34 -3.79
CA PRO A 74 10.50 -11.25 -2.72
C PRO A 74 9.03 -11.04 -2.32
N LEU A 75 8.42 -12.06 -1.69
CA LEU A 75 7.05 -11.95 -1.19
C LEU A 75 6.91 -10.74 -0.27
N PRO A 76 5.85 -9.91 -0.42
CA PRO A 76 5.73 -8.62 0.27
C PRO A 76 5.21 -8.78 1.71
N MET A 77 5.82 -9.70 2.47
CA MET A 77 5.44 -9.95 3.86
C MET A 77 5.65 -8.71 4.74
N SER A 78 6.79 -8.02 4.58
CA SER A 78 7.11 -6.79 5.31
C SER A 78 6.12 -5.66 5.03
N SER A 79 5.61 -5.56 3.79
CA SER A 79 4.61 -4.56 3.42
C SER A 79 3.32 -4.70 4.22
N SER A 80 2.92 -5.94 4.53
CA SER A 80 1.70 -6.20 5.31
C SER A 80 1.87 -5.75 6.77
N GLU A 81 3.02 -6.02 7.37
CA GLU A 81 3.38 -5.56 8.72
C GLU A 81 3.45 -4.03 8.79
N GLU A 82 4.03 -3.40 7.77
CA GLU A 82 4.11 -1.94 7.67
C GLU A 82 2.73 -1.29 7.52
N HIS A 83 1.81 -1.89 6.75
CA HIS A 83 0.42 -1.42 6.68
C HIS A 83 -0.26 -1.49 8.04
N HIS A 84 -0.05 -2.57 8.80
CA HIS A 84 -0.57 -2.70 10.16
C HIS A 84 -0.05 -1.59 11.08
N ALA A 85 1.25 -1.29 11.04
CA ALA A 85 1.83 -0.21 11.84
C ALA A 85 1.25 1.17 11.49
N ILE A 86 0.96 1.42 10.21
CA ILE A 86 0.28 2.66 9.78
C ILE A 86 -1.14 2.73 10.38
N VAL A 87 -1.90 1.64 10.27
CA VAL A 87 -3.29 1.55 10.74
C VAL A 87 -3.36 1.73 12.26
N GLU A 88 -2.51 1.04 13.01
CA GLU A 88 -2.43 1.14 14.47
C GLU A 88 -2.13 2.58 14.91
N ALA A 89 -1.16 3.24 14.26
CA ALA A 89 -0.85 4.64 14.57
C ALA A 89 -2.03 5.59 14.27
N ILE A 90 -2.77 5.35 13.19
CA ILE A 90 -3.97 6.13 12.85
C ILE A 90 -5.07 5.90 13.90
N GLU A 91 -5.30 4.66 14.33
CA GLU A 91 -6.32 4.30 15.32
C GLU A 91 -6.05 4.90 16.69
N ASN A 92 -4.76 4.96 17.08
CA ASN A 92 -4.31 5.62 18.30
C ASN A 92 -4.31 7.15 18.20
N GLY A 93 -4.60 7.72 17.02
CA GLY A 93 -4.59 9.17 16.79
C GLY A 93 -3.18 9.79 16.79
N ASP A 94 -2.12 8.98 16.72
CA ASP A 94 -0.74 9.46 16.66
C ASP A 94 -0.34 9.78 15.21
N ALA A 95 -0.61 11.03 14.82
CA ALA A 95 -0.27 11.54 13.51
C ALA A 95 1.24 11.48 13.20
N THR A 96 2.10 11.59 14.21
CA THR A 96 3.55 11.56 14.01
C THR A 96 4.02 10.14 13.73
N ALA A 97 3.54 9.15 14.50
CA ALA A 97 3.80 7.75 14.23
C ALA A 97 3.25 7.31 12.88
N ALA A 98 2.02 7.70 12.53
CA ALA A 98 1.43 7.37 11.24
C ALA A 98 2.26 7.94 10.06
N SER A 99 2.73 9.18 10.18
CA SER A 99 3.59 9.82 9.17
C SER A 99 4.96 9.13 9.04
N ARG A 100 5.58 8.73 10.17
CA ARG A 100 6.84 7.97 10.16
C ARG A 100 6.65 6.59 9.51
N ALA A 101 5.66 5.82 9.94
CA ALA A 101 5.36 4.50 9.41
C ALA A 101 5.06 4.54 7.90
N ALA A 102 4.24 5.49 7.45
CA ALA A 102 3.92 5.65 6.04
C ALA A 102 5.13 6.07 5.19
N ARG A 103 6.07 6.83 5.76
CA ARG A 103 7.32 7.20 5.07
C ARG A 103 8.27 6.00 4.96
N LEU A 104 8.43 5.23 6.03
CA LEU A 104 9.25 4.02 6.03
C LEU A 104 8.73 3.03 4.97
N HIS A 105 7.42 2.78 4.97
CA HIS A 105 6.77 1.93 3.96
C HIS A 105 7.05 2.38 2.53
N ARG A 106 6.93 3.69 2.25
CA ARG A 106 7.25 4.24 0.92
C ARG A 106 8.73 4.08 0.55
N GLN A 107 9.65 4.17 1.51
CA GLN A 107 11.08 3.98 1.29
C GLN A 107 11.38 2.53 0.94
N HIS A 108 10.84 1.57 1.70
CA HIS A 108 11.02 0.15 1.40
C HIS A 108 10.40 -0.24 0.04
N ALA A 109 9.22 0.29 -0.29
CA ALA A 109 8.63 0.11 -1.61
C ALA A 109 9.51 0.71 -2.72
N HIS A 110 10.06 1.91 -2.52
CA HIS A 110 11.01 2.52 -3.46
C HIS A 110 12.22 1.61 -3.70
N ASP A 111 12.86 1.15 -2.63
CA ASP A 111 14.09 0.34 -2.69
C ASP A 111 13.84 -1.04 -3.32
N ALA A 112 12.62 -1.58 -3.17
CA ALA A 112 12.22 -2.82 -3.83
C ALA A 112 11.88 -2.65 -5.31
N LEU A 113 11.20 -1.55 -5.69
CA LEU A 113 10.60 -1.40 -7.01
C LEU A 113 11.50 -0.67 -8.01
N VAL A 114 12.16 0.41 -7.60
CA VAL A 114 12.93 1.27 -8.51
C VAL A 114 14.08 0.53 -9.18
N PRO A 115 14.87 -0.32 -8.49
CA PRO A 115 15.94 -1.09 -9.16
C PRO A 115 15.41 -2.03 -10.23
N LEU A 116 14.22 -2.61 -10.04
CA LEU A 116 13.58 -3.49 -11.02
C LEU A 116 13.09 -2.70 -12.23
N ILE A 117 12.41 -1.58 -12.02
CA ILE A 117 11.93 -0.70 -13.09
C ILE A 117 13.12 -0.22 -13.95
N ALA A 118 14.22 0.19 -13.31
CA ALA A 118 15.44 0.61 -14.00
C ALA A 118 16.09 -0.54 -14.78
N LYS A 119 16.18 -1.73 -14.18
CA LYS A 119 16.78 -2.92 -14.82
C LYS A 119 16.05 -3.35 -16.10
N TYR A 120 14.73 -3.20 -16.14
CA TYR A 120 13.90 -3.60 -17.28
C TYR A 120 13.54 -2.44 -18.22
N ASP A 121 14.18 -1.28 -18.06
CA ASP A 121 14.06 -0.09 -18.91
C ASP A 121 12.62 0.37 -19.21
N LEU A 122 11.78 0.35 -18.17
CA LEU A 122 10.37 0.70 -18.27
C LEU A 122 10.18 2.22 -18.29
N ARG A 123 10.60 2.86 -19.38
CA ARG A 123 10.54 4.32 -19.58
C ARG A 123 9.13 4.87 -19.84
N SER A 124 8.16 4.01 -20.12
CA SER A 124 6.77 4.36 -20.50
C SER A 124 5.71 3.73 -19.59
N LEU A 125 6.11 3.40 -18.37
CA LEU A 125 5.21 2.88 -17.35
C LEU A 125 4.32 3.94 -16.71
#